data_AF-A0A0F5MXS9-F1
#
_entry.id   AF-A0A0F5MXS9-F1
#
_cell.length_a   1.000
_cell.length_b   1.000
_cell.length_c   1.000
_cell.angle_alpha   90.00
_cell.angle_beta   90.00
_cell.angle_gamma   90.00
#
_symmetry.space_group_name_H-M   'P 1'
#
loop_
_entity.id
_entity.type
_entity.pdbx_description
1 polymer ?
#
loop_
_entity_poly.entity_id
_entity_poly.type
_entity_poly.pdbx_seq_one_letter_code
_entity_poly.pdbx_strand_id
1 'polypeptide(L)'
;MTARKSASKLDLNNKQITNLGEPQNGTDAARKVDVDTAHDNAISRDNHTGTQLSTTISDFDAAVRANRLDQMAAPTNPVGLGGNRLSSVGEPVSASDAATRGYVDSKLSEQVTSRVFKGVARVSSDSPVNIASPGATIDGITMDANDLVLLAGQTTGSQNGFYVYHGAASAMTRADNWDSDEDAKLGSYWVVTEGTHADSFALMTNDAPFVIGTSVLTLVHISATEGATAPYETDLGDGSATSFTCDHNLGTKAVNVVVVRNASPYDEIDVAILRPTANRVVIEPDDVWSAGQFHVTISKARG
;
A
#
# COMPACT_ATOMS: atom_id res chain seq x y z
N MET A 1 39.15 -28.98 94.09
CA MET A 1 40.52 -28.45 93.90
C MET A 1 40.39 -27.13 93.17
N THR A 2 40.63 -26.00 93.84
CA THR A 2 40.48 -24.67 93.21
C THR A 2 41.64 -24.44 92.26
N ALA A 3 41.39 -24.41 90.95
CA ALA A 3 42.43 -24.16 89.96
C ALA A 3 43.03 -22.76 90.20
N ARG A 4 44.36 -22.69 90.41
CA ARG A 4 45.08 -21.41 90.49
C ARG A 4 45.16 -20.81 89.09
N LYS A 5 44.70 -19.57 88.92
CA LYS A 5 44.86 -18.82 87.67
C LYS A 5 46.34 -18.53 87.44
N SER A 6 46.83 -18.70 86.21
CA SER A 6 48.18 -18.26 85.85
C SER A 6 48.22 -16.73 85.81
N ALA A 7 49.21 -16.13 86.46
CA ALA A 7 49.36 -14.67 86.50
C ALA A 7 50.06 -14.07 85.25
N SER A 8 50.55 -14.92 84.34
CA SER A 8 51.25 -14.53 83.10
C SER A 8 50.96 -15.52 81.96
N LYS A 9 51.47 -15.22 80.75
CA LYS A 9 51.35 -16.06 79.55
C LYS A 9 52.02 -17.42 79.76
N LEU A 10 51.44 -18.47 79.18
CA LEU A 10 52.01 -19.82 79.18
C LEU A 10 52.75 -20.06 77.87
N ASP A 11 54.03 -20.38 77.94
CA ASP A 11 54.83 -20.87 76.80
C ASP A 11 54.87 -22.40 76.82
N LEU A 12 54.50 -23.02 75.70
CA LEU A 12 54.43 -24.48 75.54
C LEU A 12 55.65 -25.06 74.81
N ASN A 13 56.65 -24.26 74.42
CA ASN A 13 57.88 -24.75 73.76
C ASN A 13 57.59 -25.66 72.54
N ASN A 14 56.69 -25.20 71.66
CA ASN A 14 56.19 -25.92 70.47
C ASN A 14 55.48 -27.26 70.76
N LYS A 15 55.01 -27.50 71.99
CA LYS A 15 54.19 -28.68 72.31
C LYS A 15 52.72 -28.45 71.97
N GLN A 16 52.02 -29.54 71.66
CA GLN A 16 50.60 -29.53 71.37
C GLN A 16 49.76 -29.47 72.65
N ILE A 17 48.60 -28.84 72.57
CA ILE A 17 47.53 -28.95 73.57
C ILE A 17 46.62 -30.10 73.12
N THR A 18 46.50 -31.14 73.93
CA THR A 18 45.64 -32.30 73.65
C THR A 18 44.38 -32.28 74.53
N ASN A 19 43.31 -32.95 74.09
CA ASN A 19 42.02 -33.05 74.80
C ASN A 19 41.37 -31.70 75.14
N LEU A 20 41.52 -30.70 74.27
CA LEU A 20 40.83 -29.42 74.41
C LEU A 20 39.33 -29.59 74.08
N GLY A 21 38.46 -29.13 74.97
CA GLY A 21 37.00 -29.14 74.77
C GLY A 21 36.54 -28.13 73.71
N GLU A 22 35.26 -28.19 73.33
CA GLU A 22 34.69 -27.22 72.40
C GLU A 22 34.61 -25.84 73.07
N PRO A 23 35.07 -24.75 72.41
CA PRO A 23 34.99 -23.40 72.97
C PRO A 23 33.53 -23.01 73.17
N GLN A 24 33.19 -22.47 74.34
CA GLN A 24 31.83 -21.99 74.67
C GLN A 24 31.76 -20.46 74.72
N ASN A 25 32.91 -19.80 74.94
CA ASN A 25 33.03 -18.35 75.05
C ASN A 25 34.08 -17.81 74.07
N GLY A 26 33.97 -16.53 73.72
CA GLY A 26 34.93 -15.88 72.79
C GLY A 26 36.36 -15.76 73.31
N THR A 27 36.61 -16.07 74.59
CA THR A 27 37.96 -16.08 75.20
C THR A 27 38.56 -17.47 75.34
N ASP A 28 37.84 -18.52 74.95
CA ASP A 28 38.33 -19.90 75.05
C ASP A 28 39.35 -20.19 73.94
N ALA A 29 40.21 -21.18 74.17
CA ALA A 29 41.08 -21.67 73.11
C ALA A 29 40.24 -22.44 72.08
N ALA A 30 40.37 -22.11 70.79
CA ALA A 30 39.71 -22.82 69.71
C ALA A 30 40.50 -24.07 69.31
N ARG A 31 39.80 -25.16 68.95
CA ARG A 31 40.42 -26.32 68.31
C ARG A 31 40.65 -26.00 66.84
N LYS A 32 41.59 -26.72 66.21
CA LYS A 32 41.86 -26.54 64.76
C LYS A 32 40.58 -26.70 63.91
N VAL A 33 39.76 -27.70 64.23
CA VAL A 33 38.50 -27.98 63.51
C VAL A 33 37.52 -26.80 63.56
N ASP A 34 37.45 -26.08 64.68
CA ASP A 34 36.53 -24.96 64.84
C ASP A 34 36.99 -23.77 63.95
N VAL A 35 38.30 -23.53 63.90
CA VAL A 35 38.90 -22.47 63.06
C VAL A 35 38.79 -22.80 61.58
N ASP A 36 39.10 -24.04 61.18
CA ASP A 36 38.97 -24.50 59.79
C ASP A 36 37.51 -24.36 59.33
N THR A 37 36.56 -24.80 60.15
CA THR A 37 35.12 -24.68 59.85
C THR A 37 34.70 -23.22 59.68
N ALA A 38 35.18 -22.32 60.55
CA ALA A 38 34.88 -20.89 60.43
C ALA A 38 35.50 -20.28 59.16
N HIS A 39 36.71 -20.69 58.80
CA HIS A 39 37.38 -20.25 57.57
C HIS A 39 36.63 -20.73 56.33
N ASP A 40 36.31 -22.03 56.26
CA ASP A 40 35.57 -22.64 55.16
C ASP A 40 34.20 -21.97 55.00
N ASN A 41 33.50 -21.71 56.11
CA ASN A 41 32.24 -20.97 56.09
C ASN A 41 32.39 -19.54 55.55
N ALA A 42 33.49 -18.86 55.88
CA ALA A 42 33.75 -17.48 55.46
C ALA A 42 34.13 -17.35 53.98
N ILE A 43 34.74 -18.38 53.38
CA ILE A 43 35.12 -18.39 51.96
C ILE A 43 34.09 -19.08 51.06
N SER A 44 33.11 -19.78 51.65
CA SER A 44 32.05 -20.46 50.92
C SER A 44 31.11 -19.45 50.26
N ARG A 45 31.03 -19.51 48.93
CA ARG A 45 30.11 -18.67 48.15
C ARG A 45 28.65 -19.00 48.42
N ASP A 46 28.34 -20.22 48.84
CA ASP A 46 27.00 -20.65 49.21
C ASP A 46 26.49 -19.92 50.47
N ASN A 47 27.43 -19.47 51.33
CA ASN A 47 27.14 -18.76 52.57
C ASN A 47 27.29 -17.24 52.44
N HIS A 48 27.68 -16.72 51.28
CA HIS A 48 27.78 -15.28 51.07
C HIS A 48 26.38 -14.65 51.14
N THR A 49 26.12 -13.87 52.18
CA THR A 49 24.93 -13.03 52.32
C THR A 49 25.28 -11.56 52.05
N GLY A 50 24.37 -10.78 51.46
CA GLY A 50 24.59 -9.36 51.12
C GLY A 50 24.88 -9.09 49.63
N THR A 51 25.37 -7.89 49.33
CA THR A 51 25.58 -7.42 47.94
C THR A 51 26.96 -7.83 47.41
N GLN A 52 27.00 -8.58 46.32
CA GLN A 52 28.20 -8.75 45.50
C GLN A 52 28.08 -7.83 44.28
N LEU A 53 29.01 -6.88 44.12
CA LEU A 53 29.07 -6.05 42.92
C LEU A 53 29.60 -6.88 41.75
N SER A 54 29.21 -6.55 40.52
CA SER A 54 29.74 -7.24 39.33
C SER A 54 31.27 -7.15 39.24
N THR A 55 31.88 -6.07 39.75
CA THR A 55 33.32 -5.85 39.76
C THR A 55 34.11 -6.84 40.62
N THR A 56 33.47 -7.55 41.55
CA THR A 56 34.15 -8.58 42.37
C THR A 56 34.09 -9.97 41.73
N ILE A 57 33.45 -10.11 40.57
CA ILE A 57 33.34 -11.35 39.81
C ILE A 57 34.16 -11.18 38.54
N SER A 58 35.31 -11.85 38.47
CA SER A 58 36.35 -11.61 37.47
C SER A 58 35.92 -11.81 36.01
N ASP A 59 34.87 -12.60 35.76
CA ASP A 59 34.40 -13.00 34.44
C ASP A 59 32.95 -12.58 34.16
N PHE A 60 32.34 -11.75 35.02
CA PHE A 60 30.91 -11.43 34.94
C PHE A 60 30.47 -10.97 33.54
N ASP A 61 31.17 -9.97 32.98
CA ASP A 61 30.85 -9.44 31.65
C ASP A 61 31.02 -10.49 30.55
N ALA A 62 32.02 -11.37 30.66
CA ALA A 62 32.28 -12.41 29.68
C ALA A 62 31.17 -13.47 29.71
N ALA A 63 30.77 -13.91 30.90
CA ALA A 63 29.69 -14.87 31.09
C ALA A 63 28.34 -14.29 30.62
N VAL A 64 28.03 -13.05 30.97
CA VAL A 64 26.76 -12.39 30.58
C VAL A 64 26.67 -12.22 29.06
N ARG A 65 27.76 -11.86 28.38
CA ARG A 65 27.79 -11.68 26.91
C ARG A 65 27.77 -13.00 26.14
N ALA A 66 28.11 -14.12 26.78
CA ALA A 66 28.04 -15.45 26.18
C ALA A 66 26.61 -16.02 26.20
N ASN A 67 25.71 -15.48 27.02
CA ASN A 67 24.30 -15.90 27.03
C ASN A 67 23.68 -15.64 25.66
N ARG A 68 23.05 -16.67 25.10
CA ARG A 68 22.32 -16.53 23.84
C ARG A 68 20.91 -16.00 24.11
N LEU A 69 20.40 -15.22 23.17
CA LEU A 69 19.04 -14.67 23.26
C LEU A 69 17.95 -15.76 23.32
N ASP A 70 18.17 -16.92 22.68
CA ASP A 70 17.22 -18.05 22.70
C ASP A 70 17.16 -18.79 24.04
N GLN A 71 18.15 -18.59 24.91
CA GLN A 71 18.18 -19.17 26.25
C GLN A 71 17.54 -18.26 27.30
N MET A 72 17.24 -17.01 26.94
CA MET A 72 16.59 -16.05 27.82
C MET A 72 15.08 -16.30 27.83
N ALA A 73 14.44 -16.05 28.97
CA ALA A 73 12.99 -16.03 29.03
C ALA A 73 12.43 -15.01 28.03
N ALA A 74 11.37 -15.38 27.31
CA ALA A 74 10.76 -14.50 26.33
C ALA A 74 10.28 -13.18 26.98
N PRO A 75 10.49 -12.03 26.33
CA PRO A 75 9.97 -10.75 26.82
C PRO A 75 8.45 -10.77 26.97
N THR A 76 7.93 -10.33 28.12
CA THR A 76 6.48 -10.19 28.35
C THR A 76 5.95 -8.80 27.99
N ASN A 77 6.85 -7.87 27.62
CA ASN A 77 6.55 -6.49 27.23
C ASN A 77 7.28 -6.16 25.91
N PRO A 78 6.85 -5.14 25.16
CA PRO A 78 7.54 -4.69 23.96
C PRO A 78 9.02 -4.36 24.21
N VAL A 79 9.90 -4.83 23.33
CA VAL A 79 11.34 -4.56 23.38
C VAL A 79 11.66 -3.31 22.58
N GLY A 80 11.98 -2.21 23.26
CA GLY A 80 12.46 -0.99 22.62
C GLY A 80 13.97 -1.03 22.34
N LEU A 81 14.40 -0.62 21.14
CA LEU A 81 15.82 -0.50 20.77
C LEU A 81 16.38 0.93 20.92
N GLY A 82 15.58 1.89 21.39
CA GLY A 82 16.03 3.28 21.62
C GLY A 82 16.49 4.02 20.37
N GLY A 83 15.96 3.67 19.19
CA GLY A 83 16.36 4.23 17.89
C GLY A 83 17.55 3.52 17.22
N ASN A 84 18.11 2.49 17.85
CA ASN A 84 19.18 1.68 17.25
C ASN A 84 18.64 0.75 16.16
N ARG A 85 19.52 0.36 15.24
CA ARG A 85 19.19 -0.53 14.13
C ARG A 85 19.22 -2.00 14.57
N LEU A 86 18.26 -2.77 14.07
CA LEU A 86 18.32 -4.23 14.07
C LEU A 86 18.97 -4.69 12.77
N SER A 87 20.10 -5.41 12.86
CA SER A 87 20.89 -5.87 11.70
C SER A 87 20.98 -7.39 11.65
N SER A 88 21.33 -7.94 10.49
CA SER A 88 21.49 -9.39 10.26
C SER A 88 20.22 -10.21 10.51
N VAL A 89 19.06 -9.62 10.23
CA VAL A 89 17.77 -10.32 10.23
C VAL A 89 17.64 -11.11 8.92
N GLY A 90 17.18 -12.36 9.01
CA GLY A 90 16.90 -13.20 7.84
C GLY A 90 15.68 -12.71 7.04
N GLU A 91 15.38 -13.40 5.94
CA GLU A 91 14.14 -13.15 5.19
C GLU A 91 12.93 -13.60 6.01
N PRO A 92 11.85 -12.81 6.05
CA PRO A 92 10.64 -13.17 6.79
C PRO A 92 9.94 -14.37 6.13
N VAL A 93 9.54 -15.35 6.92
CA VAL A 93 8.80 -16.55 6.47
C VAL A 93 7.37 -16.54 6.99
N SER A 94 7.18 -16.13 8.25
CA SER A 94 5.88 -16.00 8.90
C SER A 94 5.40 -14.55 8.90
N ALA A 95 4.09 -14.35 8.98
CA ALA A 95 3.49 -13.01 9.02
C ALA A 95 3.90 -12.16 10.25
N SER A 96 4.43 -12.80 11.29
CA SER A 96 4.92 -12.16 12.52
C SER A 96 6.42 -11.86 12.51
N ASP A 97 7.15 -12.25 11.47
CA ASP A 97 8.59 -12.05 11.41
C ASP A 97 8.93 -10.58 11.14
N ALA A 98 10.09 -10.14 11.62
CA ALA A 98 10.63 -8.84 11.23
C ALA A 98 11.05 -8.88 9.76
N ALA A 99 10.52 -7.95 8.95
CA ALA A 99 10.94 -7.79 7.57
C ALA A 99 12.14 -6.83 7.46
N THR A 100 13.14 -7.20 6.66
CA THR A 100 14.21 -6.26 6.31
C THR A 100 13.69 -5.20 5.35
N ARG A 101 14.27 -4.00 5.39
CA ARG A 101 13.94 -2.95 4.41
C ARG A 101 14.11 -3.43 2.97
N GLY A 102 15.19 -4.17 2.67
CA GLY A 102 15.43 -4.70 1.32
C GLY A 102 14.34 -5.65 0.84
N TYR A 103 13.79 -6.49 1.73
CA TYR A 103 12.65 -7.36 1.41
C TYR A 103 11.39 -6.55 1.09
N VAL A 104 11.08 -5.53 1.88
CA VAL A 104 9.90 -4.68 1.64
C VAL A 104 10.06 -3.90 0.33
N ASP A 105 11.24 -3.30 0.12
CA ASP A 105 11.53 -2.50 -1.07
C ASP A 105 11.46 -3.36 -2.35
N SER A 106 11.91 -4.62 -2.32
CA SER A 106 11.81 -5.53 -3.48
C SER A 106 10.36 -5.90 -3.79
N LYS A 107 9.56 -6.23 -2.78
CA LYS A 107 8.13 -6.56 -2.95
C LYS A 107 7.32 -5.37 -3.44
N LEU A 108 7.62 -4.17 -2.96
CA LEU A 108 7.00 -2.96 -3.47
C LEU A 108 7.41 -2.70 -4.93
N SER A 109 8.69 -2.88 -5.27
CA SER A 109 9.16 -2.74 -6.65
C SER A 109 8.46 -3.72 -7.60
N GLU A 110 8.31 -4.99 -7.20
CA GLU A 110 7.56 -5.99 -7.97
C GLU A 110 6.12 -5.51 -8.27
N GLN A 111 5.43 -4.93 -7.28
CA GLN A 111 4.05 -4.43 -7.47
C GLN A 111 3.99 -3.19 -8.38
N VAL A 112 4.91 -2.23 -8.22
CA VAL A 112 4.93 -0.97 -8.98
C VAL A 112 5.36 -1.19 -10.44
N THR A 113 6.21 -2.17 -10.72
CA THR A 113 6.61 -2.49 -12.10
C THR A 113 5.47 -2.98 -12.99
N SER A 114 4.30 -3.36 -12.43
CA SER A 114 3.15 -3.81 -13.20
C SER A 114 2.30 -2.67 -13.82
N ARG A 115 2.49 -1.42 -13.37
CA ARG A 115 1.80 -0.24 -13.91
C ARG A 115 2.72 0.98 -13.87
N VAL A 116 3.28 1.32 -15.03
CA VAL A 116 4.27 2.41 -15.12
C VAL A 116 3.64 3.61 -15.80
N PHE A 117 3.62 4.76 -15.12
CA PHE A 117 3.24 6.01 -15.76
C PHE A 117 4.32 6.41 -16.77
N LYS A 118 3.91 6.65 -18.02
CA LYS A 118 4.78 7.00 -19.15
C LYS A 118 4.65 8.46 -19.58
N GLY A 119 4.01 9.29 -18.78
CA GLY A 119 3.88 10.71 -19.05
C GLY A 119 2.56 11.09 -19.70
N VAL A 120 2.52 12.32 -20.19
CA VAL A 120 1.33 12.97 -20.72
C VAL A 120 1.47 13.11 -22.22
N ALA A 121 0.51 12.59 -22.97
CA ALA A 121 0.36 12.83 -24.39
C ALA A 121 -0.58 14.02 -24.59
N ARG A 122 -0.20 14.98 -25.42
CA ARG A 122 -1.09 16.06 -25.83
C ARG A 122 -2.30 15.49 -26.57
N VAL A 123 -2.05 14.57 -27.51
CA VAL A 123 -3.11 13.87 -28.26
C VAL A 123 -2.81 12.38 -28.40
N SER A 124 -3.86 11.59 -28.58
CA SER A 124 -3.78 10.16 -28.94
C SER A 124 -4.51 9.89 -30.25
N SER A 125 -3.76 9.67 -31.33
CA SER A 125 -4.30 9.45 -32.66
C SER A 125 -4.55 7.98 -32.96
N ASP A 126 -5.81 7.65 -33.24
CA ASP A 126 -6.26 6.34 -33.74
C ASP A 126 -6.21 6.23 -35.27
N SER A 127 -5.83 7.31 -35.95
CA SER A 127 -5.61 7.32 -37.39
C SER A 127 -4.11 7.30 -37.72
N PRO A 128 -3.71 6.72 -38.88
CA PRO A 128 -2.32 6.75 -39.32
C PRO A 128 -1.81 8.19 -39.50
N VAL A 129 -0.71 8.50 -38.81
CA VAL A 129 0.07 9.74 -38.94
C VAL A 129 1.39 9.39 -39.62
N ASN A 130 1.82 10.18 -40.61
CA ASN A 130 3.12 9.99 -41.24
C ASN A 130 4.24 10.44 -40.28
N ILE A 131 4.95 9.48 -39.68
CA ILE A 131 6.01 9.76 -38.70
C ILE A 131 7.15 10.61 -39.26
N ALA A 132 7.47 10.49 -40.57
CA ALA A 132 8.54 11.26 -41.19
C ALA A 132 8.16 12.72 -41.48
N SER A 133 6.87 13.01 -41.60
CA SER A 133 6.34 14.35 -41.86
C SER A 133 4.88 14.42 -41.35
N PRO A 134 4.66 14.63 -40.05
CA PRO A 134 3.35 14.47 -39.42
C PRO A 134 2.33 15.55 -39.80
N GLY A 135 2.75 16.66 -40.40
CA GLY A 135 1.91 17.82 -40.67
C GLY A 135 1.76 18.72 -39.44
N ALA A 136 1.10 19.87 -39.60
CA ALA A 136 0.95 20.87 -38.53
C ALA A 136 -0.10 20.49 -37.47
N THR A 137 -0.95 19.51 -37.76
CA THR A 137 -2.05 19.10 -36.88
C THR A 137 -2.10 17.60 -36.75
N ILE A 138 -2.33 17.11 -35.53
CA ILE A 138 -2.60 15.70 -35.24
C ILE A 138 -3.89 15.65 -34.44
N ASP A 139 -4.82 14.78 -34.84
CA ASP A 139 -6.13 14.60 -34.18
C ASP A 139 -6.91 15.93 -34.01
N GLY A 140 -6.84 16.80 -35.02
CA GLY A 140 -7.51 18.10 -35.03
C GLY A 140 -6.82 19.20 -34.19
N ILE A 141 -5.75 18.89 -33.47
CA ILE A 141 -5.01 19.83 -32.63
C ILE A 141 -3.74 20.31 -33.36
N THR A 142 -3.46 21.61 -33.32
CA THR A 142 -2.20 22.18 -33.84
C THR A 142 -1.05 21.83 -32.90
N MET A 143 0.00 21.23 -33.45
CA MET A 143 1.15 20.75 -32.70
C MET A 143 2.26 21.80 -32.64
N ASP A 144 2.91 21.89 -31.50
CA ASP A 144 4.13 22.66 -31.27
C ASP A 144 5.33 21.72 -31.12
N ALA A 145 6.53 22.22 -31.42
CA ALA A 145 7.74 21.43 -31.26
C ALA A 145 7.93 20.99 -29.80
N ASN A 146 8.31 19.73 -29.62
CA ASN A 146 8.41 18.97 -28.37
C ASN A 146 7.08 18.49 -27.77
N ASP A 147 5.94 18.68 -28.46
CA ASP A 147 4.71 18.04 -28.03
C ASP A 147 4.81 16.53 -28.07
N LEU A 148 4.22 15.89 -27.07
CA LEU A 148 4.19 14.44 -26.95
C LEU A 148 2.90 13.87 -27.52
N VAL A 149 3.02 12.87 -28.38
CA VAL A 149 1.93 12.34 -29.18
C VAL A 149 1.89 10.82 -29.01
N LEU A 150 0.72 10.29 -28.66
CA LEU A 150 0.49 8.85 -28.65
C LEU A 150 -0.10 8.43 -30.00
N LEU A 151 0.58 7.53 -30.70
CA LEU A 151 0.10 6.93 -31.95
C LEU A 151 -0.44 5.54 -31.65
N ALA A 152 -1.76 5.38 -31.75
CA ALA A 152 -2.46 4.14 -31.43
C ALA A 152 -2.98 3.39 -32.67
N GLY A 153 -3.04 4.05 -33.84
CA GLY A 153 -3.62 3.47 -35.06
C GLY A 153 -2.75 3.58 -36.33
N GLN A 154 -1.45 3.33 -36.25
CA GLN A 154 -0.57 3.26 -37.43
C GLN A 154 -0.92 2.08 -38.34
N THR A 155 -0.71 2.24 -39.65
CA THR A 155 -0.89 1.14 -40.62
C THR A 155 0.06 -0.02 -40.35
N THR A 156 1.31 0.28 -39.95
CA THR A 156 2.24 -0.73 -39.42
C THR A 156 2.17 -0.69 -37.91
N GLY A 157 1.48 -1.65 -37.29
CA GLY A 157 1.20 -1.62 -35.84
C GLY A 157 2.44 -1.56 -34.94
N SER A 158 3.61 -2.00 -35.39
CA SER A 158 4.86 -1.85 -34.62
C SER A 158 5.37 -0.41 -34.54
N GLN A 159 4.82 0.49 -35.35
CA GLN A 159 5.05 1.93 -35.29
C GLN A 159 4.15 2.62 -34.26
N ASN A 160 3.15 1.94 -33.70
CA ASN A 160 2.41 2.49 -32.57
C ASN A 160 3.36 2.79 -31.39
N GLY A 161 2.99 3.78 -30.58
CA GLY A 161 3.76 4.18 -29.42
C GLY A 161 3.78 5.67 -29.19
N PHE A 162 4.65 6.09 -28.28
CA PHE A 162 4.74 7.45 -27.80
C PHE A 162 5.90 8.19 -28.45
N TYR A 163 5.61 9.37 -29.02
CA TYR A 163 6.52 10.12 -29.89
C TYR A 163 6.62 11.59 -29.47
N VAL A 164 7.76 12.21 -29.78
CA VAL A 164 8.00 13.65 -29.70
C VAL A 164 7.82 14.25 -31.09
N TYR A 165 6.96 15.26 -31.18
CA TYR A 165 6.75 16.05 -32.39
C TYR A 165 7.85 17.10 -32.54
N HIS A 166 8.56 17.09 -33.67
CA HIS A 166 9.66 18.05 -33.93
C HIS A 166 9.29 19.19 -34.89
N GLY A 167 8.17 19.07 -35.60
CA GLY A 167 7.73 20.01 -36.62
C GLY A 167 6.96 19.35 -37.76
N ALA A 168 6.21 20.13 -38.53
CA ALA A 168 5.27 19.60 -39.53
C ALA A 168 5.92 18.78 -40.65
N ALA A 169 7.17 19.12 -41.01
CA ALA A 169 7.95 18.45 -42.04
C ALA A 169 9.17 17.71 -41.46
N SER A 170 9.22 17.54 -40.13
CA SER A 170 10.33 16.90 -39.42
C SER A 170 9.88 15.54 -38.90
N ALA A 171 10.73 14.53 -39.06
CA ALA A 171 10.44 13.20 -38.56
C ALA A 171 10.29 13.23 -37.03
N MET A 172 9.23 12.63 -36.50
CA MET A 172 9.05 12.42 -35.07
C MET A 172 10.01 11.34 -34.58
N THR A 173 10.45 11.45 -33.34
CA THR A 173 11.24 10.41 -32.65
C THR A 173 10.40 9.78 -31.56
N ARG A 174 10.71 8.54 -31.17
CA ARG A 174 10.12 8.00 -29.93
C ARG A 174 10.55 8.86 -28.74
N ALA A 175 9.67 8.98 -27.76
CA ALA A 175 9.98 9.72 -26.53
C ALA A 175 10.95 8.91 -25.65
N ASP A 176 11.79 9.60 -24.88
CA ASP A 176 12.86 9.01 -24.05
C ASP A 176 12.36 8.01 -23.00
N ASN A 177 11.07 8.02 -22.67
CA ASN A 177 10.46 7.08 -21.72
C ASN A 177 9.69 5.94 -22.41
N TRP A 178 9.86 5.82 -23.73
CA TRP A 178 9.30 4.82 -24.63
C TRP A 178 10.21 4.57 -25.85
N ASP A 179 11.53 4.55 -25.67
CA ASP A 179 12.50 4.33 -26.73
C ASP A 179 13.30 3.02 -26.59
N SER A 180 13.20 2.35 -25.43
CA SER A 180 13.86 1.08 -25.13
C SER A 180 12.91 -0.02 -24.64
N ASP A 181 13.29 -1.29 -24.82
CA ASP A 181 12.56 -2.44 -24.26
C ASP A 181 12.57 -2.45 -22.73
N GLU A 182 13.55 -1.77 -22.11
CA GLU A 182 13.56 -1.59 -20.66
C GLU A 182 12.42 -0.68 -20.22
N ASP A 183 12.08 0.33 -21.03
CA ASP A 183 10.97 1.21 -20.76
C ASP A 183 9.61 0.60 -21.07
N ALA A 184 9.49 -0.23 -22.09
CA ALA A 184 8.20 -0.78 -22.54
C ALA A 184 7.67 -1.92 -21.63
N LYS A 185 7.28 -1.57 -20.39
CA LYS A 185 6.70 -2.50 -19.41
C LYS A 185 5.21 -2.70 -19.65
N LEU A 186 4.74 -3.94 -19.45
CA LEU A 186 3.30 -4.24 -19.45
C LEU A 186 2.56 -3.41 -18.40
N GLY A 187 1.33 -3.00 -18.73
CA GLY A 187 0.53 -2.10 -17.89
C GLY A 187 1.02 -0.66 -17.85
N SER A 188 1.96 -0.27 -18.73
CA SER A 188 2.31 1.13 -18.96
C SER A 188 1.08 1.95 -19.33
N TYR A 189 1.00 3.19 -18.86
CA TYR A 189 -0.13 4.06 -19.15
C TYR A 189 0.28 5.53 -19.33
N TRP A 190 -0.52 6.25 -20.11
CA TRP A 190 -0.37 7.67 -20.40
C TRP A 190 -1.64 8.42 -20.03
N VAL A 191 -1.52 9.70 -19.74
CA VAL A 191 -2.67 10.62 -19.68
C VAL A 191 -2.76 11.37 -21.00
N VAL A 192 -3.95 11.46 -21.57
CA VAL A 192 -4.22 12.19 -22.81
C VAL A 192 -5.01 13.46 -22.47
N THR A 193 -4.56 14.62 -22.94
CA THR A 193 -5.13 15.92 -22.53
C THR A 193 -6.03 16.57 -23.58
N GLU A 194 -5.81 16.33 -24.86
CA GLU A 194 -6.51 16.98 -25.97
C GLU A 194 -6.86 15.97 -27.09
N GLY A 195 -7.66 16.42 -28.06
CA GLY A 195 -8.09 15.61 -29.19
C GLY A 195 -9.30 14.71 -28.89
N THR A 196 -9.45 13.66 -29.67
CA THR A 196 -10.55 12.69 -29.60
C THR A 196 -10.60 11.96 -28.26
N HIS A 197 -9.44 11.69 -27.66
CA HIS A 197 -9.30 10.98 -26.38
C HIS A 197 -8.95 11.91 -25.21
N ALA A 198 -9.35 13.18 -25.26
CA ALA A 198 -9.11 14.13 -24.18
C ALA A 198 -9.61 13.61 -22.82
N ASP A 199 -8.92 14.02 -21.75
CA ASP A 199 -9.25 13.69 -20.35
C ASP A 199 -9.38 12.18 -20.07
N SER A 200 -8.51 11.38 -20.69
CA SER A 200 -8.51 9.92 -20.54
C SER A 200 -7.13 9.35 -20.19
N PHE A 201 -7.14 8.15 -19.60
CA PHE A 201 -5.94 7.33 -19.47
C PHE A 201 -5.84 6.36 -20.65
N ALA A 202 -4.75 6.36 -21.39
CA ALA A 202 -4.45 5.30 -22.35
C ALA A 202 -3.65 4.21 -21.64
N LEU A 203 -4.21 3.01 -21.49
CA LEU A 203 -3.59 1.87 -20.80
C LEU A 203 -3.12 0.83 -21.82
N MET A 204 -1.87 0.40 -21.72
CA MET A 204 -1.32 -0.73 -22.46
C MET A 204 -1.92 -2.06 -21.98
N THR A 205 -2.50 -2.83 -22.90
CA THR A 205 -3.20 -4.10 -22.61
C THR A 205 -2.61 -5.30 -23.35
N ASN A 206 -1.34 -5.25 -23.73
CA ASN A 206 -0.67 -6.41 -24.32
C ASN A 206 -0.53 -7.54 -23.27
N ASP A 207 -0.73 -8.79 -23.70
CA ASP A 207 -0.68 -9.97 -22.82
C ASP A 207 0.66 -10.74 -22.88
N ALA A 208 1.54 -10.36 -23.80
CA ALA A 208 2.84 -11.00 -24.02
C ALA A 208 3.97 -9.97 -23.85
N PRO A 209 5.22 -10.42 -23.56
CA PRO A 209 6.38 -9.52 -23.51
C PRO A 209 6.44 -8.61 -24.73
N PHE A 210 6.57 -7.31 -24.48
CA PHE A 210 6.57 -6.29 -25.53
C PHE A 210 7.99 -5.96 -25.97
N VAL A 211 8.20 -5.87 -27.28
CA VAL A 211 9.48 -5.48 -27.90
C VAL A 211 9.21 -4.30 -28.83
N ILE A 212 9.89 -3.18 -28.61
CA ILE A 212 9.74 -1.97 -29.42
C ILE A 212 10.12 -2.24 -30.87
N GLY A 213 9.33 -1.70 -31.81
CA GLY A 213 9.56 -1.84 -33.24
C GLY A 213 9.19 -3.22 -33.81
N THR A 214 8.83 -4.19 -32.96
CA THR A 214 8.38 -5.53 -33.37
C THR A 214 6.94 -5.79 -32.95
N SER A 215 6.63 -5.64 -31.66
CA SER A 215 5.30 -5.86 -31.11
C SER A 215 4.35 -4.73 -31.51
N VAL A 216 3.07 -5.06 -31.69
CA VAL A 216 2.02 -4.07 -31.90
C VAL A 216 1.52 -3.59 -30.53
N LEU A 217 1.60 -2.29 -30.27
CA LEU A 217 1.07 -1.70 -29.04
C LEU A 217 -0.46 -1.71 -29.09
N THR A 218 -1.10 -2.37 -28.13
CA THR A 218 -2.55 -2.38 -27.94
C THR A 218 -2.92 -1.55 -26.72
N LEU A 219 -3.88 -0.64 -26.90
CA LEU A 219 -4.29 0.33 -25.88
C LEU A 219 -5.80 0.24 -25.63
N VAL A 220 -6.19 0.53 -24.41
CA VAL A 220 -7.57 0.85 -24.03
C VAL A 220 -7.57 2.23 -23.41
N HIS A 221 -8.38 3.15 -23.97
CA HIS A 221 -8.62 4.44 -23.36
C HIS A 221 -9.72 4.33 -22.30
N ILE A 222 -9.37 4.73 -21.09
CA ILE A 222 -10.25 4.78 -19.94
C ILE A 222 -10.53 6.26 -19.70
N SER A 223 -11.65 6.74 -20.20
CA SER A 223 -12.12 8.08 -19.88
C SER A 223 -12.83 8.08 -18.54
N ALA A 224 -12.70 9.16 -17.79
CA ALA A 224 -13.75 9.54 -16.86
C ALA A 224 -14.92 9.99 -17.74
N THR A 225 -15.73 9.03 -18.20
CA THR A 225 -16.95 9.37 -18.96
C THR A 225 -17.65 10.49 -18.21
N GLU A 226 -17.97 11.60 -18.89
CA GLU A 226 -18.88 12.61 -18.34
C GLU A 226 -20.03 11.85 -17.68
N GLY A 227 -20.31 12.13 -16.40
CA GLY A 227 -21.38 11.46 -15.68
C GLY A 227 -22.61 11.34 -16.58
N ALA A 228 -23.28 10.17 -16.57
CA ALA A 228 -24.44 9.91 -17.44
C ALA A 228 -25.23 11.20 -17.61
N THR A 229 -25.46 11.66 -18.85
CA THR A 229 -26.29 12.87 -19.08
C THR A 229 -27.49 12.76 -18.16
N ALA A 230 -27.63 13.72 -17.23
CA ALA A 230 -28.58 13.59 -16.15
C ALA A 230 -29.96 13.24 -16.72
N PRO A 231 -30.71 12.33 -16.09
CA PRO A 231 -32.04 12.02 -16.56
C PRO A 231 -32.88 13.30 -16.57
N TYR A 232 -33.77 13.41 -17.54
CA TYR A 232 -34.81 14.42 -17.49
C TYR A 232 -35.86 14.00 -16.46
N GLU A 233 -36.22 14.92 -15.58
CA GLU A 233 -37.16 14.68 -14.49
C GLU A 233 -38.19 15.80 -14.43
N THR A 234 -39.46 15.45 -14.23
CA THR A 234 -40.52 16.42 -13.95
C THR A 234 -41.70 15.74 -13.27
N ASP A 235 -42.45 16.51 -12.49
CA ASP A 235 -43.78 16.09 -12.06
C ASP A 235 -44.80 16.31 -13.18
N LEU A 236 -45.73 15.37 -13.30
CA LEU A 236 -46.79 15.30 -14.29
C LEU A 236 -48.16 15.25 -13.61
N GLY A 237 -49.15 15.76 -14.32
CA GLY A 237 -50.53 15.92 -13.85
C GLY A 237 -50.87 17.39 -13.63
N ASP A 238 -52.00 17.81 -14.21
CA ASP A 238 -52.51 19.18 -14.17
C ASP A 238 -54.03 19.24 -13.85
N GLY A 239 -54.65 18.08 -13.61
CA GLY A 239 -56.08 17.94 -13.36
C GLY A 239 -56.98 18.00 -14.60
N SER A 240 -56.43 18.00 -15.82
CA SER A 240 -57.24 18.10 -17.04
C SER A 240 -56.70 17.35 -18.28
N ALA A 241 -55.38 17.20 -18.43
CA ALA A 241 -54.75 16.61 -19.59
C ALA A 241 -54.59 15.09 -19.46
N THR A 242 -54.66 14.41 -20.60
CA THR A 242 -54.33 12.98 -20.77
C THR A 242 -53.16 12.79 -21.74
N SER A 243 -52.34 13.82 -21.92
CA SER A 243 -51.13 13.79 -22.75
C SER A 243 -50.12 14.82 -22.25
N PHE A 244 -48.92 14.36 -21.93
CA PHE A 244 -47.84 15.19 -21.40
C PHE A 244 -46.61 15.11 -22.30
N THR A 245 -46.14 16.25 -22.79
CA THR A 245 -44.92 16.34 -23.60
C THR A 245 -43.71 16.62 -22.71
N CYS A 246 -42.69 15.75 -22.78
CA CYS A 246 -41.44 15.84 -22.03
C CYS A 246 -40.25 16.04 -22.99
N ASP A 247 -39.67 17.24 -22.98
CA ASP A 247 -38.51 17.62 -23.80
C ASP A 247 -37.19 17.33 -23.08
N HIS A 248 -36.71 16.09 -23.21
CA HIS A 248 -35.55 15.57 -22.46
C HIS A 248 -34.17 15.90 -23.05
N ASN A 249 -34.08 16.33 -24.32
CA ASN A 249 -32.83 16.76 -24.96
C ASN A 249 -31.66 15.75 -24.92
N LEU A 250 -31.94 14.44 -24.83
CA LEU A 250 -30.90 13.39 -24.71
C LEU A 250 -30.27 12.98 -26.05
N GLY A 251 -30.72 13.55 -27.17
CA GLY A 251 -30.18 13.31 -28.51
C GLY A 251 -30.43 11.91 -29.06
N THR A 252 -31.32 11.12 -28.45
CA THR A 252 -31.63 9.75 -28.89
C THR A 252 -33.07 9.35 -28.57
N LYS A 253 -33.63 8.45 -29.40
CA LYS A 253 -34.90 7.76 -29.11
C LYS A 253 -34.73 6.56 -28.19
N ALA A 254 -33.51 6.05 -28.02
CA ALA A 254 -33.21 4.93 -27.12
C ALA A 254 -33.17 5.42 -25.67
N VAL A 255 -34.35 5.63 -25.10
CA VAL A 255 -34.54 6.14 -23.74
C VAL A 255 -35.36 5.15 -22.91
N ASN A 256 -34.95 5.00 -21.65
CA ASN A 256 -35.77 4.40 -20.60
C ASN A 256 -36.68 5.49 -20.02
N VAL A 257 -37.96 5.18 -19.86
CA VAL A 257 -38.96 6.11 -19.33
C VAL A 257 -39.65 5.40 -18.17
N VAL A 258 -39.53 5.96 -16.98
CA VAL A 258 -40.12 5.43 -15.75
C VAL A 258 -41.10 6.47 -15.23
N VAL A 259 -42.32 6.05 -14.87
CA VAL A 259 -43.34 6.94 -14.31
C VAL A 259 -43.78 6.38 -12.96
N VAL A 260 -43.53 7.14 -11.88
CA VAL A 260 -43.74 6.71 -10.50
C VAL A 260 -44.74 7.63 -9.81
N ARG A 261 -45.59 7.11 -8.92
CA ARG A 261 -46.44 7.97 -8.08
C ARG A 261 -45.62 8.84 -7.14
N ASN A 262 -45.98 10.12 -7.04
CA ASN A 262 -45.35 11.06 -6.10
C ASN A 262 -45.81 10.91 -4.64
N ALA A 263 -46.69 9.95 -4.38
CA ALA A 263 -47.17 9.64 -3.05
C ALA A 263 -47.21 8.12 -2.86
N SER A 264 -47.23 7.71 -1.58
CA SER A 264 -47.40 6.31 -1.18
C SER A 264 -48.49 5.62 -2.02
N PRO A 265 -48.19 4.48 -2.68
CA PRO A 265 -47.07 3.58 -2.37
C PRO A 265 -45.76 3.83 -3.15
N TYR A 266 -45.64 4.91 -3.94
CA TYR A 266 -44.49 5.17 -4.81
C TYR A 266 -44.23 4.05 -5.84
N ASP A 267 -45.30 3.49 -6.38
CA ASP A 267 -45.26 2.45 -7.41
C ASP A 267 -45.04 3.05 -8.80
N GLU A 268 -44.34 2.27 -9.64
CA GLU A 268 -44.24 2.51 -11.08
C GLU A 268 -45.54 2.08 -11.76
N ILE A 269 -45.98 2.85 -12.75
CA ILE A 269 -47.17 2.55 -13.55
C ILE A 269 -46.83 2.42 -15.03
N ASP A 270 -47.56 1.52 -15.70
CA ASP A 270 -47.50 1.39 -17.14
C ASP A 270 -48.39 2.43 -17.81
N VAL A 271 -47.84 3.16 -18.78
CA VAL A 271 -48.54 4.18 -19.59
C VAL A 271 -48.10 4.09 -21.04
N ALA A 272 -48.91 4.63 -21.95
CA ALA A 272 -48.50 4.74 -23.33
C ALA A 272 -47.38 5.79 -23.47
N ILE A 273 -46.25 5.37 -24.05
CA ILE A 273 -45.04 6.20 -24.21
C ILE A 273 -44.71 6.29 -25.69
N LEU A 274 -44.89 7.48 -26.27
CA LEU A 274 -44.49 7.79 -27.64
C LEU A 274 -43.15 8.52 -27.65
N ARG A 275 -42.31 8.21 -28.64
CA ARG A 275 -40.98 8.80 -28.81
C ARG A 275 -40.92 9.58 -30.14
N PRO A 276 -41.64 10.71 -30.27
CA PRO A 276 -41.82 11.41 -31.55
C PRO A 276 -40.50 11.94 -32.14
N THR A 277 -39.56 12.42 -31.32
CA THR A 277 -38.25 12.91 -31.78
C THR A 277 -37.11 12.29 -30.95
N ALA A 278 -35.85 12.64 -31.23
CA ALA A 278 -34.70 12.20 -30.43
C ALA A 278 -34.54 12.98 -29.11
N ASN A 279 -35.34 14.04 -28.90
CA ASN A 279 -35.26 14.93 -27.75
C ASN A 279 -36.60 15.04 -27.01
N ARG A 280 -37.61 14.25 -27.40
CA ARG A 280 -38.98 14.34 -26.89
C ARG A 280 -39.61 12.98 -26.70
N VAL A 281 -40.28 12.83 -25.55
CA VAL A 281 -41.22 11.76 -25.23
C VAL A 281 -42.60 12.38 -24.97
N VAL A 282 -43.66 11.65 -25.33
CA VAL A 282 -45.04 12.00 -24.96
C VAL A 282 -45.61 10.85 -24.14
N ILE A 283 -46.18 11.17 -22.97
CA ILE A 283 -46.80 10.22 -22.05
C ILE A 283 -48.31 10.42 -22.10
N GLU A 284 -49.04 9.36 -22.42
CA GLU A 284 -50.50 9.36 -22.57
C GLU A 284 -51.12 8.39 -21.56
N PRO A 285 -51.54 8.90 -20.39
CA PRO A 285 -52.30 8.08 -19.44
C PRO A 285 -53.73 7.83 -19.87
N ASP A 286 -54.31 6.74 -19.37
CA ASP A 286 -55.71 6.36 -19.62
C ASP A 286 -56.72 7.25 -18.85
N ASP A 287 -56.25 7.97 -17.83
CA ASP A 287 -57.05 8.84 -16.96
C ASP A 287 -56.39 10.22 -16.79
N VAL A 288 -57.21 11.21 -16.41
CA VAL A 288 -56.72 12.55 -16.05
C VAL A 288 -56.03 12.49 -14.68
N TRP A 289 -54.76 12.90 -14.66
CA TRP A 289 -53.98 12.95 -13.42
C TRP A 289 -54.17 14.25 -12.66
N SER A 290 -54.26 14.14 -11.33
CA SER A 290 -54.27 15.31 -10.44
C SER A 290 -52.93 16.06 -10.49
N ALA A 291 -52.92 17.32 -10.07
CA ALA A 291 -51.72 18.16 -10.11
C ALA A 291 -50.51 17.48 -9.44
N GLY A 292 -49.43 17.24 -10.20
CA GLY A 292 -48.19 16.64 -9.73
C GLY A 292 -48.31 15.20 -9.20
N GLN A 293 -49.32 14.44 -9.63
CA GLN A 293 -49.59 13.08 -9.12
C GLN A 293 -48.46 12.07 -9.41
N PHE A 294 -47.72 12.25 -10.51
CA PHE A 294 -46.67 11.33 -10.94
C PHE A 294 -45.37 12.06 -11.22
N HIS A 295 -44.24 11.40 -10.99
CA HIS A 295 -42.92 11.86 -11.40
C HIS A 295 -42.43 11.00 -12.56
N VAL A 296 -41.94 11.64 -13.62
CA VAL A 296 -41.31 10.94 -14.74
C VAL A 296 -39.80 11.10 -14.67
N THR A 297 -39.09 10.01 -14.89
CA THR A 297 -37.65 9.99 -15.12
C THR A 297 -37.37 9.43 -16.52
N ILE A 298 -36.69 10.20 -17.35
CA ILE A 298 -36.28 9.81 -18.71
C ILE A 298 -34.76 9.77 -18.77
N SER A 299 -34.20 8.56 -18.94
CA SER A 299 -32.75 8.37 -19.00
C SER A 299 -32.33 7.76 -20.33
N LYS A 300 -31.11 8.10 -20.76
CA LYS A 300 -30.51 7.52 -21.96
C LYS A 300 -30.16 6.06 -21.71
N ALA A 301 -30.62 5.15 -22.57
CA ALA A 301 -30.20 3.75 -22.49
C ALA A 301 -28.69 3.66 -22.72
N ARG A 302 -27.96 3.08 -21.76
CA ARG A 302 -26.54 2.77 -21.94
C ARG A 302 -26.43 1.49 -22.77
N GLY A 303 -25.77 1.59 -23.92
CA GLY A 303 -25.30 0.43 -24.69
C GLY A 303 -24.03 -0.15 -24.10
#